data_AF-A0A026WCP1-F1
#
_entry.id   AF-A0A026WCP1-F1
#
_cell.length_a   1.000
_cell.length_b   1.000
_cell.length_c   1.000
_cell.angle_alpha   90.00
_cell.angle_beta   90.00
_cell.angle_gamma   90.00
#
_symmetry.space_group_name_H-M   'P 1'
#
loop_
_entity.id
_entity.type
_entity.pdbx_description
1 polymer ?
#
loop_
_entity_poly.entity_id
_entity_poly.type
_entity_poly.pdbx_seq_one_letter_code
_entity_poly.pdbx_strand_id
1 'polypeptide(L)'
;MEKEREREERDRRKRNLIIKGIKREGGDIWKEIEEIGKEIEVEMEIEDIRKLRGGREEKGEIVIIKLRTEENRKILENKRKLRGRKIWIEEDQTFNERKIKWKLRQIAGEEERTGKKVKLGYGKIWIEGKWWFWDEEEEILKDAGGRQREEGGKDKRDENVYKIAFWNVAGLMNKDAEFWKELIGWDIMCLSETWVEEKGWEKVRNKLPKDYIWETRWAERRNKKDRAIGGMLMGIRKEMKIEKDKEVKNREGIITKKVRIGEEWWRIVGAYVNNNLEKKLEELRE
;
A
#
# COMPACT_ATOMS: atom_id res chain seq x y z
N MET A 1 -24.32 2.56 -9.17
CA MET A 1 -23.61 1.32 -9.53
C MET A 1 -22.26 1.16 -8.82
N GLU A 2 -21.21 1.95 -9.09
CA GLU A 2 -19.89 1.76 -8.45
C GLU A 2 -19.89 2.18 -6.97
N LYS A 3 -20.46 3.37 -6.65
CA LYS A 3 -20.70 3.84 -5.27
C LYS A 3 -21.56 2.89 -4.43
N GLU A 4 -22.54 2.23 -5.04
CA GLU A 4 -23.39 1.24 -4.35
C GLU A 4 -22.62 -0.02 -4.02
N ARG A 5 -21.81 -0.53 -4.96
CA ARG A 5 -20.94 -1.70 -4.71
C ARG A 5 -19.91 -1.43 -3.62
N GLU A 6 -19.30 -0.26 -3.63
CA GLU A 6 -18.36 0.14 -2.59
C GLU A 6 -19.06 0.30 -1.24
N ARG A 7 -20.23 0.92 -1.21
CA ARG A 7 -21.04 1.04 0.02
C ARG A 7 -21.44 -0.33 0.56
N GLU A 8 -21.86 -1.25 -0.31
CA GLU A 8 -22.17 -2.63 0.05
C GLU A 8 -20.93 -3.39 0.56
N GLU A 9 -19.78 -3.24 -0.09
CA GLU A 9 -18.53 -3.87 0.33
C GLU A 9 -18.07 -3.31 1.68
N ARG A 10 -18.19 -2.00 1.88
CA ARG A 10 -17.93 -1.32 3.13
C ARG A 10 -18.87 -1.81 4.22
N ASP A 11 -20.17 -1.88 3.97
CA ASP A 11 -21.16 -2.39 4.94
C ASP A 11 -20.88 -3.87 5.31
N ARG A 12 -20.38 -4.67 4.37
CA ARG A 12 -19.93 -6.05 4.64
C ARG A 12 -18.66 -6.11 5.50
N ARG A 13 -17.74 -5.16 5.37
CA ARG A 13 -16.45 -5.12 6.09
C ARG A 13 -16.47 -4.28 7.36
N LYS A 14 -17.51 -3.46 7.57
CA LYS A 14 -17.66 -2.60 8.76
C LYS A 14 -17.62 -3.34 10.08
N ARG A 15 -17.93 -4.64 10.08
CA ARG A 15 -17.87 -5.54 11.25
C ARG A 15 -16.58 -6.37 11.31
N ASN A 16 -15.69 -6.21 10.35
CA ASN A 16 -14.43 -6.95 10.30
C ASN A 16 -13.29 -6.15 10.95
N LEU A 17 -12.47 -6.85 11.73
CA LEU A 17 -11.20 -6.33 12.25
C LEU A 17 -10.07 -7.26 11.83
N ILE A 18 -8.91 -6.67 11.56
CA ILE A 18 -7.67 -7.39 11.31
C ILE A 18 -6.84 -7.36 12.59
N ILE A 19 -6.55 -8.53 13.13
CA ILE A 19 -5.62 -8.70 14.26
C ILE A 19 -4.34 -9.33 13.72
N LYS A 20 -3.20 -8.68 14.01
CA LYS A 20 -1.87 -9.14 13.60
C LYS A 20 -1.02 -9.41 14.83
N GLY A 21 -0.16 -10.43 14.74
CA GLY A 21 0.84 -10.72 15.78
C GLY A 21 0.39 -11.72 16.84
N ILE A 22 -0.68 -12.47 16.57
CA ILE A 22 -1.14 -13.57 17.44
C ILE A 22 -0.08 -14.67 17.44
N LYS A 23 0.44 -15.03 18.62
CA LYS A 23 1.43 -16.10 18.77
C LYS A 23 0.76 -17.40 19.20
N ARG A 24 1.18 -18.51 18.63
CA ARG A 24 0.72 -19.85 19.04
C ARG A 24 1.61 -20.37 20.16
N GLU A 25 1.13 -20.30 21.40
CA GLU A 25 1.60 -21.21 22.46
C GLU A 25 0.53 -22.28 22.68
N GLY A 26 0.40 -23.21 21.73
CA GLY A 26 -0.41 -24.43 21.88
C GLY A 26 -1.93 -24.25 22.07
N GLY A 27 -2.46 -23.03 22.04
CA GLY A 27 -3.85 -22.69 22.33
C GLY A 27 -4.70 -22.27 21.13
N ASP A 28 -6.01 -22.39 21.33
CA ASP A 28 -7.09 -22.00 20.44
C ASP A 28 -7.05 -20.48 20.14
N ILE A 29 -7.10 -20.09 18.86
CA ILE A 29 -7.10 -18.68 18.41
C ILE A 29 -8.24 -17.89 19.07
N TRP A 30 -9.36 -18.56 19.34
CA TRP A 30 -10.50 -17.98 20.04
C TRP A 30 -10.13 -17.47 21.44
N LYS A 31 -9.36 -18.25 22.21
CA LYS A 31 -8.95 -17.87 23.57
C LYS A 31 -8.07 -16.62 23.57
N GLU A 32 -7.13 -16.53 22.63
CA GLU A 32 -6.26 -15.36 22.51
C GLU A 32 -7.10 -14.09 22.23
N ILE A 33 -8.10 -14.19 21.35
CA ILE A 33 -8.95 -13.04 21.03
C ILE A 33 -9.86 -12.67 22.20
N GLU A 34 -10.36 -13.65 22.96
CA GLU A 34 -11.09 -13.38 24.21
C GLU A 34 -10.22 -12.69 25.27
N GLU A 35 -8.96 -13.11 25.42
CA GLU A 35 -8.00 -12.45 26.32
C GLU A 35 -7.73 -11.01 25.89
N ILE A 36 -7.54 -10.78 24.59
CA ILE A 36 -7.44 -9.42 24.02
C ILE A 36 -8.67 -8.60 24.38
N GLY A 37 -9.88 -9.17 24.23
CA GLY A 37 -11.15 -8.52 24.61
C GLY A 37 -11.21 -8.12 26.08
N LYS A 38 -10.80 -9.03 26.98
CA LYS A 38 -10.72 -8.75 28.43
C LYS A 38 -9.72 -7.62 28.74
N GLU A 39 -8.54 -7.62 28.13
CA GLU A 39 -7.53 -6.58 28.34
C GLU A 39 -7.99 -5.19 27.88
N ILE A 40 -8.71 -5.12 26.76
CA ILE A 40 -9.26 -3.85 26.28
C ILE A 40 -10.55 -3.46 27.02
N GLU A 41 -11.06 -4.31 27.92
CA GLU A 41 -12.36 -4.17 28.60
C GLU A 41 -13.51 -3.99 27.60
N VAL A 42 -13.51 -4.78 26.54
CA VAL A 42 -14.59 -4.82 25.55
C VAL A 42 -15.00 -6.26 25.31
N GLU A 43 -16.29 -6.54 25.48
CA GLU A 43 -16.85 -7.82 25.09
C GLU A 43 -16.83 -7.93 23.57
N MET A 44 -16.14 -8.94 23.04
CA MET A 44 -16.00 -9.14 21.60
C MET A 44 -16.88 -10.31 21.18
N GLU A 45 -18.09 -10.03 20.71
CA GLU A 45 -18.96 -11.05 20.15
C GLU A 45 -18.51 -11.44 18.72
N ILE A 46 -17.73 -12.51 18.61
CA ILE A 46 -17.16 -12.96 17.33
C ILE A 46 -18.18 -13.83 16.57
N GLU A 47 -18.46 -13.47 15.32
CA GLU A 47 -19.30 -14.23 14.37
C GLU A 47 -18.47 -15.23 13.56
N ASP A 48 -17.31 -14.82 13.03
CA ASP A 48 -16.44 -15.64 12.19
C ASP A 48 -14.97 -15.26 12.38
N ILE A 49 -14.07 -16.25 12.22
CA ILE A 49 -12.62 -16.07 12.30
C ILE A 49 -11.98 -16.65 11.03
N ARG A 50 -11.35 -15.79 10.24
CA ARG A 50 -10.65 -16.17 9.01
C ARG A 50 -9.17 -15.91 9.14
N LYS A 51 -8.39 -16.98 9.01
CA LYS A 51 -6.93 -16.91 8.97
C LYS A 51 -6.45 -16.43 7.60
N LEU A 52 -5.61 -15.40 7.58
CA LEU A 52 -4.87 -15.03 6.38
C LEU A 52 -3.54 -15.79 6.34
N ARG A 53 -3.32 -16.61 5.31
CA ARG A 53 -2.00 -17.22 5.05
C ARG A 53 -1.06 -16.15 4.49
N GLY A 54 -0.16 -15.62 5.32
CA GLY A 54 0.82 -14.61 4.85
C GLY A 54 1.80 -14.01 5.86
N GLY A 55 1.96 -14.56 7.06
CA GLY A 55 2.99 -14.11 8.02
C GLY A 55 4.25 -14.96 7.93
N ARG A 56 5.44 -14.34 8.04
CA ARG A 56 6.64 -15.09 8.49
C ARG A 56 6.33 -15.60 9.90
N GLU A 57 6.62 -16.86 10.23
CA GLU A 57 6.32 -17.46 11.55
C GLU A 57 6.79 -16.58 12.72
N GLU A 58 7.90 -15.87 12.55
CA GLU A 58 8.48 -14.94 13.52
C GLU A 58 7.62 -13.70 13.87
N LYS A 59 6.71 -13.27 12.97
CA LYS A 59 5.89 -12.06 13.14
C LYS A 59 4.49 -12.33 13.70
N GLY A 60 4.13 -13.60 13.95
CA GLY A 60 2.81 -14.00 14.42
C GLY A 60 1.76 -14.08 13.31
N GLU A 61 0.62 -14.68 13.62
CA GLU A 61 -0.47 -14.91 12.68
C GLU A 61 -1.28 -13.63 12.42
N ILE A 62 -1.85 -13.53 11.22
CA ILE A 62 -2.78 -12.48 10.84
C ILE A 62 -4.16 -13.11 10.70
N VAL A 63 -5.13 -12.55 11.42
CA VAL A 63 -6.49 -13.06 11.52
C VAL A 63 -7.45 -11.92 11.19
N ILE A 64 -8.43 -12.20 10.34
CA ILE A 64 -9.61 -11.35 10.18
C ILE A 64 -10.68 -11.93 11.10
N ILE A 65 -11.19 -11.13 12.02
CA ILE A 65 -12.38 -11.47 12.81
C ILE A 65 -13.56 -10.69 12.26
N LYS A 66 -14.74 -11.31 12.26
CA LYS A 66 -16.01 -10.65 11.99
C LYS A 66 -16.78 -10.61 13.29
N LEU A 67 -17.18 -9.42 13.73
CA LEU A 67 -18.03 -9.24 14.91
C LEU A 67 -19.50 -9.37 14.57
N ARG A 68 -20.31 -9.79 15.53
CA ARG A 68 -21.77 -9.80 15.42
C ARG A 68 -22.32 -8.38 15.39
N THR A 69 -21.83 -7.53 16.30
CA THR A 69 -22.22 -6.15 16.53
C THR A 69 -21.21 -5.16 15.92
N GLU A 70 -21.60 -3.90 15.70
CA GLU A 70 -20.69 -2.84 15.25
C GLU A 70 -19.82 -2.27 16.40
N GLU A 71 -19.26 -3.12 17.25
CA GLU A 71 -18.44 -2.70 18.40
C GLU A 71 -16.99 -2.35 18.06
N ASN A 72 -16.65 -2.39 16.77
CA ASN A 72 -15.35 -2.02 16.22
C ASN A 72 -14.82 -0.70 16.76
N ARG A 73 -15.70 0.31 16.93
CA ARG A 73 -15.30 1.62 17.44
C ARG A 73 -14.76 1.56 18.86
N LYS A 74 -15.46 0.88 19.78
CA LYS A 74 -15.02 0.72 21.17
C LYS A 74 -13.68 -0.02 21.23
N ILE A 75 -13.53 -1.06 20.42
CA ILE A 75 -12.30 -1.85 20.33
C ILE A 75 -11.13 -0.98 19.85
N LEU A 76 -11.34 -0.17 18.80
CA LEU A 76 -10.30 0.71 18.26
C LEU A 76 -9.93 1.86 19.19
N GLU A 77 -10.86 2.36 19.99
CA GLU A 77 -10.62 3.37 21.02
C GLU A 77 -9.82 2.79 22.20
N ASN A 78 -10.13 1.55 22.61
CA ASN A 78 -9.47 0.88 23.73
C ASN A 78 -8.19 0.10 23.37
N LYS A 79 -7.90 -0.15 22.10
CA LYS A 79 -6.66 -0.85 21.67
C LYS A 79 -5.36 -0.19 22.14
N ARG A 80 -5.41 1.08 22.55
CA ARG A 80 -4.28 1.78 23.20
C ARG A 80 -3.78 1.04 24.46
N LYS A 81 -4.62 0.26 25.13
CA LYS A 81 -4.27 -0.59 26.27
C LYS A 81 -3.33 -1.75 25.88
N LEU A 82 -3.29 -2.13 24.61
CA LEU A 82 -2.38 -3.14 24.06
C LEU A 82 -0.98 -2.59 23.75
N ARG A 83 -0.70 -1.31 24.06
CA ARG A 83 0.64 -0.71 23.86
C ARG A 83 1.68 -1.49 24.67
N GLY A 84 2.72 -1.97 23.99
CA GLY A 84 3.79 -2.78 24.58
C GLY A 84 3.73 -4.25 24.15
N ARG A 85 2.56 -4.75 23.73
CA ARG A 85 2.45 -6.06 23.06
C ARG A 85 2.81 -5.95 21.58
N LYS A 86 3.27 -7.06 21.00
CA LYS A 86 3.49 -7.19 19.54
C LYS A 86 2.18 -7.54 18.80
N ILE A 87 1.05 -7.02 19.27
CA ILE A 87 -0.30 -7.27 18.72
C ILE A 87 -0.84 -5.96 18.14
N TRP A 88 -1.38 -6.02 16.93
CA TRP A 88 -1.98 -4.86 16.25
C TRP A 88 -3.43 -5.15 15.86
N ILE A 89 -4.33 -4.24 16.22
CA ILE A 89 -5.74 -4.27 15.80
C ILE A 89 -5.98 -3.13 14.81
N GLU A 90 -6.43 -3.50 13.62
CA GLU A 90 -6.75 -2.63 12.50
C GLU A 90 -8.16 -2.90 11.99
N GLU A 91 -8.79 -1.93 11.34
CA GLU A 91 -10.02 -2.15 10.57
C GLU A 91 -9.70 -2.93 9.30
N ASP A 92 -10.63 -3.79 8.85
CA ASP A 92 -10.55 -4.41 7.52
C ASP A 92 -10.97 -3.42 6.44
N GLN A 93 -10.10 -2.42 6.23
CA GLN A 93 -10.40 -1.31 5.34
C GLN A 93 -10.48 -1.78 3.89
N THR A 94 -11.44 -1.22 3.13
CA THR A 94 -11.47 -1.37 1.66
C THR A 94 -10.20 -0.78 1.04
N PHE A 95 -9.92 -1.11 -0.22
CA PHE A 95 -8.79 -0.52 -0.94
C PHE A 95 -8.91 1.02 -0.99
N ASN A 96 -10.11 1.54 -1.28
CA ASN A 96 -10.35 2.98 -1.32
C ASN A 96 -10.17 3.65 0.06
N GLU A 97 -10.64 3.04 1.14
CA GLU A 97 -10.39 3.55 2.50
C GLU A 97 -8.89 3.65 2.83
N ARG A 98 -8.08 2.68 2.34
CA ARG A 98 -6.61 2.73 2.48
C ARG A 98 -5.99 3.84 1.64
N LYS A 99 -6.49 4.05 0.42
CA LYS A 99 -6.06 5.12 -0.49
C LYS A 99 -6.33 6.50 0.12
N ILE A 100 -7.54 6.73 0.63
CA ILE A 100 -7.92 7.96 1.33
C ILE A 100 -7.00 8.18 2.52
N LYS A 101 -6.81 7.16 3.36
CA LYS A 101 -5.91 7.24 4.53
C LYS A 101 -4.47 7.55 4.14
N TRP A 102 -3.98 6.99 3.05
CA TRP A 102 -2.64 7.28 2.53
C TRP A 102 -2.52 8.72 2.02
N LYS A 103 -3.48 9.21 1.23
CA LYS A 103 -3.53 10.59 0.74
C LYS A 103 -3.60 11.60 1.89
N LEU A 104 -4.47 11.37 2.88
CA LEU A 104 -4.56 12.21 4.06
C LEU A 104 -3.26 12.22 4.87
N ARG A 105 -2.49 11.12 4.89
CA ARG A 105 -1.14 11.09 5.51
C ARG A 105 -0.12 11.92 4.74
N GLN A 106 -0.19 11.96 3.41
CA GLN A 106 0.69 12.84 2.62
C GLN A 106 0.42 14.30 2.96
N ILE A 107 -0.86 14.70 2.91
CA ILE A 107 -1.31 16.05 3.27
C ILE A 107 -0.88 16.37 4.71
N ALA A 108 -1.10 15.45 5.66
CA ALA A 108 -0.67 15.65 7.05
C ALA A 108 0.84 15.92 7.16
N GLY A 109 1.67 15.14 6.46
CA GLY A 109 3.12 15.30 6.48
C GLY A 109 3.60 16.61 5.86
N GLU A 110 2.95 17.07 4.80
CA GLU A 110 3.22 18.39 4.19
C GLU A 110 2.87 19.52 5.16
N GLU A 111 1.70 19.47 5.78
CA GLU A 111 1.26 20.51 6.73
C GLU A 111 2.13 20.52 7.99
N GLU A 112 2.49 19.35 8.54
CA GLU A 112 3.40 19.24 9.68
C GLU A 112 4.80 19.80 9.37
N ARG A 113 5.32 19.60 8.14
CA ARG A 113 6.58 20.22 7.68
C ARG A 113 6.51 21.74 7.64
N THR A 114 5.33 22.30 7.37
CA THR A 114 5.09 23.75 7.45
C THR A 114 4.83 24.25 8.87
N GLY A 115 4.97 23.40 9.89
CA GLY A 115 4.84 23.75 11.30
C GLY A 115 3.41 23.68 11.86
N LYS A 116 2.46 23.19 11.07
CA LYS A 116 1.04 23.19 11.44
C LYS A 116 0.67 21.99 12.31
N LYS A 117 -0.32 22.18 13.18
CA LYS A 117 -0.87 21.09 14.00
C LYS A 117 -1.91 20.31 13.21
N VAL A 118 -1.70 19.00 13.09
CA VAL A 118 -2.56 18.10 12.32
C VAL A 118 -3.13 16.98 13.19
N LYS A 119 -4.39 16.58 12.94
CA LYS A 119 -4.96 15.33 13.46
C LYS A 119 -5.71 14.59 12.36
N LEU A 120 -5.42 13.30 12.19
CA LEU A 120 -6.12 12.46 11.24
C LEU A 120 -7.38 11.85 11.87
N GLY A 121 -8.47 11.88 11.11
CA GLY A 121 -9.69 11.12 11.38
C GLY A 121 -10.01 10.19 10.22
N TYR A 122 -11.05 9.39 10.36
CA TYR A 122 -11.53 8.55 9.27
C TYR A 122 -12.13 9.42 8.15
N GLY A 123 -11.54 9.38 6.95
CA GLY A 123 -11.97 10.17 5.79
C GLY A 123 -11.86 11.68 5.96
N LYS A 124 -11.15 12.17 6.98
CA LYS A 124 -11.05 13.59 7.30
C LYS A 124 -9.73 13.94 7.99
N ILE A 125 -9.32 15.19 7.90
CA ILE A 125 -8.12 15.73 8.50
C ILE A 125 -8.43 17.05 9.20
N TRP A 126 -7.91 17.22 10.41
CA TRP A 126 -7.95 18.47 11.14
C TRP A 126 -6.62 19.18 10.97
N ILE A 127 -6.66 20.43 10.53
CA ILE A 127 -5.47 21.27 10.31
C ILE A 127 -5.78 22.62 10.95
N GLU A 128 -4.94 23.04 11.91
CA GLU A 128 -5.00 24.39 12.52
C GLU A 128 -6.40 24.87 12.93
N GLY A 129 -7.16 24.03 13.63
CA GLY A 129 -8.49 24.41 14.12
C GLY A 129 -9.66 24.00 13.23
N LYS A 130 -9.42 23.59 11.98
CA LYS A 130 -10.49 23.29 11.02
C LYS A 130 -10.48 21.83 10.55
N TRP A 131 -11.65 21.21 10.53
CA TRP A 131 -11.85 19.89 9.92
C TRP A 131 -12.11 20.01 8.42
N TRP A 132 -11.40 19.19 7.67
CA TRP A 132 -11.55 18.98 6.23
C TRP A 132 -11.90 17.53 5.96
N PHE A 133 -12.87 17.30 5.09
CA PHE A 133 -13.41 15.99 4.73
C PHE A 133 -12.96 15.64 3.32
N TRP A 134 -12.53 14.39 3.13
CA TRP A 134 -12.13 13.90 1.83
C TRP A 134 -13.37 13.64 0.97
N ASP A 135 -13.44 14.31 -0.17
CA ASP A 135 -14.39 13.99 -1.22
C ASP A 135 -13.81 12.86 -2.07
N GLU A 136 -14.46 11.70 -2.05
CA GLU A 136 -13.98 10.51 -2.76
C GLU A 136 -14.14 10.62 -4.29
N GLU A 137 -15.10 11.43 -4.76
CA GLU A 137 -15.39 11.58 -6.19
C GLU A 137 -14.48 12.60 -6.85
N GLU A 138 -14.26 13.72 -6.17
CA GLU A 138 -13.37 14.78 -6.66
C GLU A 138 -11.93 14.62 -6.17
N GLU A 139 -11.66 13.69 -5.25
CA GLU A 139 -10.36 13.45 -4.63
C GLU A 139 -9.73 14.70 -4.00
N ILE A 140 -10.56 15.55 -3.37
CA ILE A 140 -10.15 16.83 -2.75
C ILE A 140 -10.64 16.94 -1.30
N LEU A 141 -10.04 17.86 -0.55
CA LEU A 141 -10.52 18.23 0.78
C LEU A 141 -11.60 19.31 0.70
N LYS A 142 -12.76 19.08 1.31
CA LYS A 142 -13.84 20.07 1.48
C LYS A 142 -14.07 20.37 2.96
N ASP A 143 -14.47 21.58 3.29
CA ASP A 143 -14.97 21.89 4.63
C ASP A 143 -16.45 21.49 4.79
N ALA A 144 -16.99 21.63 6.01
CA ALA A 144 -18.39 21.31 6.31
C ALA A 144 -19.40 22.15 5.51
N GLY A 145 -18.99 23.30 4.96
CA GLY A 145 -19.79 24.16 4.10
C GLY A 145 -19.65 23.84 2.61
N GLY A 146 -18.95 22.74 2.26
CA GLY A 146 -18.70 22.34 0.88
C GLY A 146 -17.65 23.20 0.17
N ARG A 147 -16.97 24.11 0.87
CA ARG A 147 -15.88 24.87 0.25
C ARG A 147 -14.70 23.94 0.08
N GLN A 148 -14.29 23.79 -1.18
CA GLN A 148 -13.02 23.18 -1.52
C GLN A 148 -11.92 23.91 -0.76
N ARG A 149 -11.04 23.15 -0.12
CA ARG A 149 -9.78 23.68 0.34
C ARG A 149 -9.06 24.18 -0.90
N GLU A 150 -8.76 25.48 -0.94
CA GLU A 150 -7.71 25.95 -1.83
C GLU A 150 -6.44 25.26 -1.36
N GLU A 151 -6.18 24.11 -1.97
CA GLU A 151 -4.85 23.55 -2.01
C GLU A 151 -3.96 24.68 -2.48
N GLY A 152 -2.91 24.98 -1.70
CA GLY A 152 -1.74 25.61 -2.29
C GLY A 152 -1.28 24.70 -3.42
N GLY A 153 -1.75 24.99 -4.64
CA GLY A 153 -1.46 24.24 -5.85
C GLY A 153 -2.49 23.17 -6.21
N LYS A 154 -3.60 23.57 -6.85
CA LYS A 154 -4.10 22.78 -7.99
C LYS A 154 -2.95 22.66 -8.98
N ASP A 155 -2.50 21.44 -9.27
CA ASP A 155 -2.04 20.94 -10.58
C ASP A 155 -1.43 21.95 -11.59
N LYS A 156 -0.64 22.91 -11.14
CA LYS A 156 0.56 23.26 -11.87
C LYS A 156 1.52 22.16 -11.49
N ARG A 157 1.93 21.35 -12.46
CA ARG A 157 3.20 20.62 -12.30
C ARG A 157 4.20 21.69 -11.85
N ASP A 158 4.62 21.65 -10.59
CA ASP A 158 5.89 22.26 -10.27
C ASP A 158 6.87 21.53 -11.17
N GLU A 159 7.46 22.23 -12.14
CA GLU A 159 8.41 21.64 -13.09
C GLU A 159 9.59 20.95 -12.37
N ASN A 160 9.72 21.17 -11.06
CA ASN A 160 10.78 20.70 -10.19
C ASN A 160 10.41 19.54 -9.24
N VAL A 161 9.17 19.04 -9.20
CA VAL A 161 8.80 17.93 -8.28
C VAL A 161 8.52 16.64 -9.05
N TYR A 162 9.36 15.62 -8.83
CA TYR A 162 9.25 14.30 -9.45
C TYR A 162 8.70 13.26 -8.47
N LYS A 163 7.68 12.51 -8.91
CA LYS A 163 7.00 11.48 -8.12
C LYS A 163 7.58 10.09 -8.43
N ILE A 164 8.19 9.46 -7.45
CA ILE A 164 8.80 8.12 -7.59
C ILE A 164 8.11 7.13 -6.66
N ALA A 165 7.65 5.99 -7.19
CA ALA A 165 7.02 4.92 -6.42
C ALA A 165 7.85 3.63 -6.39
N PHE A 166 7.92 3.00 -5.22
CA PHE A 166 8.39 1.63 -5.05
C PHE A 166 7.27 0.80 -4.42
N TRP A 167 6.73 -0.15 -5.18
CA TRP A 167 5.53 -0.88 -4.78
C TRP A 167 5.72 -2.40 -4.92
N ASN A 168 5.61 -3.14 -3.82
CA ASN A 168 5.38 -4.58 -3.88
C ASN A 168 3.91 -4.86 -4.22
N VAL A 169 3.64 -5.38 -5.41
CA VAL A 169 2.28 -5.54 -5.94
C VAL A 169 1.65 -6.90 -5.61
N ALA A 170 2.45 -7.91 -5.27
CA ALA A 170 2.01 -9.29 -5.00
C ALA A 170 1.06 -9.83 -6.09
N GLY A 171 1.55 -9.84 -7.33
CA GLY A 171 0.85 -10.33 -8.51
C GLY A 171 0.08 -9.23 -9.26
N LEU A 172 0.38 -9.03 -10.55
CA LEU A 172 -0.32 -8.06 -11.39
C LEU A 172 -1.61 -8.60 -12.04
N MET A 173 -1.71 -9.90 -12.25
CA MET A 173 -2.82 -10.48 -13.03
C MET A 173 -4.20 -10.32 -12.38
N ASN A 174 -4.24 -10.19 -11.04
CA ASN A 174 -5.47 -10.07 -10.26
C ASN A 174 -5.84 -8.62 -9.91
N LYS A 175 -5.15 -7.63 -10.50
CA LYS A 175 -5.43 -6.21 -10.24
C LYS A 175 -6.59 -5.69 -11.09
N ASP A 176 -7.44 -4.91 -10.44
CA ASP A 176 -8.63 -4.27 -11.02
C ASP A 176 -8.28 -3.06 -11.89
N ALA A 177 -9.29 -2.49 -12.56
CA ALA A 177 -9.12 -1.34 -13.45
C ALA A 177 -8.63 -0.08 -12.71
N GLU A 178 -8.98 0.09 -11.44
CA GLU A 178 -8.58 1.24 -10.64
C GLU A 178 -7.07 1.23 -10.39
N PHE A 179 -6.52 0.08 -9.98
CA PHE A 179 -5.07 -0.08 -9.83
C PHE A 179 -4.29 0.36 -11.08
N TRP A 180 -4.76 -0.03 -12.28
CA TRP A 180 -4.08 0.33 -13.53
C TRP A 180 -4.16 1.83 -13.84
N LYS A 181 -5.26 2.50 -13.48
CA LYS A 181 -5.41 3.96 -13.63
C LYS A 181 -4.44 4.70 -12.71
N GLU A 182 -4.23 4.22 -11.49
CA GLU A 182 -3.34 4.86 -10.52
C GLU A 182 -1.87 4.88 -10.93
N LEU A 183 -1.44 3.92 -11.76
CA LEU A 183 -0.08 3.92 -12.31
C LEU A 183 0.22 5.18 -13.12
N ILE A 184 -0.79 5.84 -13.70
CA ILE A 184 -0.62 7.02 -14.55
C ILE A 184 -0.13 8.24 -13.78
N GLY A 185 -0.24 8.28 -12.45
CA GLY A 185 0.10 9.46 -11.63
C GLY A 185 1.59 9.63 -11.26
N TRP A 186 2.44 8.65 -11.53
CA TRP A 186 3.84 8.64 -11.11
C TRP A 186 4.79 9.03 -12.26
N ASP A 187 5.98 9.52 -11.98
CA ASP A 187 6.97 9.80 -13.03
C ASP A 187 7.88 8.59 -13.26
N ILE A 188 8.26 7.94 -12.16
CA ILE A 188 9.02 6.69 -12.14
C ILE A 188 8.35 5.74 -11.17
N MET A 189 8.23 4.47 -11.54
CA MET A 189 7.69 3.44 -10.65
C MET A 189 8.50 2.15 -10.75
N CYS A 190 8.69 1.49 -9.62
CA CYS A 190 9.29 0.17 -9.50
C CYS A 190 8.30 -0.77 -8.81
N LEU A 191 7.74 -1.70 -9.57
CA LEU A 191 6.81 -2.73 -9.10
C LEU A 191 7.59 -4.02 -8.84
N SER A 192 7.48 -4.61 -7.66
CA SER A 192 8.13 -5.88 -7.28
C SER A 192 7.11 -6.95 -6.92
N GLU A 193 7.52 -8.23 -6.96
CA GLU A 193 6.61 -9.38 -6.79
C GLU A 193 5.46 -9.34 -7.79
N THR A 194 5.77 -9.02 -9.06
CA THR A 194 4.76 -8.90 -10.11
C THR A 194 4.19 -10.25 -10.53
N TRP A 195 4.95 -11.33 -10.28
CA TRP A 195 4.68 -12.71 -10.70
C TRP A 195 4.44 -12.87 -12.20
N VAL A 196 4.96 -11.91 -12.99
CA VAL A 196 4.79 -11.92 -14.45
C VAL A 196 5.87 -12.77 -15.08
N GLU A 197 5.45 -13.89 -15.65
CA GLU A 197 6.29 -14.74 -16.50
C GLU A 197 6.33 -14.18 -17.92
N GLU A 198 7.39 -14.51 -18.68
CA GLU A 198 7.55 -14.07 -20.08
C GLU A 198 6.32 -14.38 -20.95
N LYS A 199 5.76 -15.59 -20.82
CA LYS A 199 4.54 -16.01 -21.55
C LYS A 199 3.28 -15.24 -21.16
N GLY A 200 3.24 -14.67 -19.95
CA GLY A 200 2.13 -13.89 -19.43
C GLY A 200 2.24 -12.40 -19.74
N TRP A 201 3.37 -11.97 -20.32
CA TRP A 201 3.70 -10.55 -20.49
C TRP A 201 2.68 -9.80 -21.32
N GLU A 202 2.24 -10.34 -22.45
CA GLU A 202 1.37 -9.63 -23.38
C GLU A 202 0.06 -9.18 -22.72
N LYS A 203 -0.50 -10.02 -21.84
CA LYS A 203 -1.72 -9.71 -21.07
C LYS A 203 -1.51 -8.55 -20.09
N VAL A 204 -0.32 -8.46 -19.51
CA VAL A 204 0.04 -7.37 -18.58
C VAL A 204 0.37 -6.10 -19.36
N ARG A 205 1.18 -6.22 -20.42
CA ARG A 205 1.60 -5.11 -21.29
C ARG A 205 0.41 -4.33 -21.83
N ASN A 206 -0.67 -5.03 -22.22
CA ASN A 206 -1.88 -4.38 -22.74
C ASN A 206 -2.64 -3.55 -21.70
N LYS A 207 -2.42 -3.80 -20.40
CA LYS A 207 -3.03 -3.04 -19.30
C LYS A 207 -2.13 -1.94 -18.76
N LEU A 208 -0.83 -2.00 -19.01
CA LEU A 208 0.12 -1.01 -18.54
C LEU A 208 -0.07 0.35 -19.26
N PRO A 209 0.07 1.48 -18.56
CA PRO A 209 0.09 2.80 -19.16
C PRO A 209 1.05 2.91 -20.35
N LYS A 210 0.54 3.39 -21.49
CA LYS A 210 1.29 3.47 -22.75
C LYS A 210 2.31 4.62 -22.80
N ASP A 211 2.15 5.63 -21.94
CA ASP A 211 3.03 6.81 -21.88
C ASP A 211 4.31 6.56 -21.09
N TYR A 212 4.59 5.30 -20.76
CA TYR A 212 5.76 4.88 -20.02
C TYR A 212 6.60 3.92 -20.86
N ILE A 213 7.89 3.99 -20.63
CA ILE A 213 8.88 2.99 -21.02
C ILE A 213 8.89 1.97 -19.90
N TRP A 214 8.57 0.72 -20.24
CA TRP A 214 8.53 -0.39 -19.30
C TRP A 214 9.72 -1.31 -19.49
N GLU A 215 10.52 -1.47 -18.45
CA GLU A 215 11.49 -2.54 -18.33
C GLU A 215 10.97 -3.61 -17.38
N THR A 216 11.22 -4.87 -17.71
CA THR A 216 10.72 -6.04 -16.99
C THR A 216 11.84 -6.98 -16.62
N ARG A 217 11.70 -7.60 -15.45
CA ARG A 217 12.42 -8.80 -15.02
C ARG A 217 11.38 -9.85 -14.72
N TRP A 218 11.47 -10.98 -15.41
CA TRP A 218 10.49 -12.04 -15.33
C TRP A 218 10.51 -12.71 -13.96
N ALA A 219 9.34 -13.19 -13.53
CA ALA A 219 9.26 -14.12 -12.41
C ALA A 219 9.70 -15.52 -12.88
N GLU A 220 10.43 -16.23 -12.04
CA GLU A 220 10.92 -17.58 -12.34
C GLU A 220 10.14 -18.64 -11.56
N ARG A 221 10.00 -19.83 -12.15
CA ARG A 221 9.42 -20.99 -11.47
C ARG A 221 10.52 -21.97 -11.09
N ARG A 222 10.57 -22.34 -9.82
CA ARG A 222 11.42 -23.45 -9.36
C ARG A 222 10.86 -24.82 -9.77
N ASN A 223 9.54 -24.97 -9.90
CA ASN A 223 8.87 -26.19 -10.35
C ASN A 223 7.66 -25.87 -11.25
N LYS A 224 7.31 -26.77 -12.19
CA LYS A 224 6.16 -26.59 -13.11
C LYS A 224 4.79 -26.43 -12.40
N LYS A 225 4.64 -26.97 -11.19
CA LYS A 225 3.38 -26.93 -10.42
C LYS A 225 3.32 -25.80 -9.38
N ASP A 226 4.43 -25.13 -9.11
CA ASP A 226 4.51 -24.06 -8.10
C ASP A 226 4.27 -22.68 -8.71
N ARG A 227 3.89 -21.72 -7.86
CA ARG A 227 3.69 -20.32 -8.27
C ARG A 227 5.02 -19.70 -8.71
N ALA A 228 4.97 -18.83 -9.71
CA ALA A 228 6.13 -18.02 -10.12
C ALA A 228 6.56 -17.12 -8.95
N ILE A 229 7.86 -17.01 -8.73
CA ILE A 229 8.46 -16.29 -7.61
C ILE A 229 9.15 -15.04 -8.16
N GLY A 230 8.89 -13.90 -7.52
CA GLY A 230 9.53 -12.63 -7.87
C GLY A 230 8.87 -11.91 -9.06
N GLY A 231 9.71 -11.45 -9.98
CA GLY A 231 9.32 -10.55 -11.07
C GLY A 231 9.31 -9.09 -10.65
N MET A 232 9.88 -8.22 -11.48
CA MET A 232 9.97 -6.78 -11.26
C MET A 232 9.64 -6.02 -12.55
N LEU A 233 9.01 -4.86 -12.43
CA LEU A 233 8.72 -3.96 -13.54
C LEU A 233 9.15 -2.55 -13.14
N MET A 234 9.83 -1.85 -14.04
CA MET A 234 10.13 -0.43 -13.89
C MET A 234 9.45 0.34 -15.01
N GLY A 235 8.58 1.27 -14.64
CA GLY A 235 7.93 2.20 -15.55
C GLY A 235 8.54 3.58 -15.41
N ILE A 236 9.02 4.16 -16.51
CA ILE A 236 9.56 5.53 -16.55
C ILE A 236 8.77 6.28 -17.61
N ARG A 237 8.23 7.45 -17.27
CA ARG A 237 7.53 8.32 -18.23
C ARG A 237 8.38 8.58 -19.48
N LYS A 238 7.77 8.47 -20.66
CA LYS A 238 8.45 8.59 -21.96
C LYS A 238 9.10 9.97 -22.18
N GLU A 239 8.55 11.02 -21.57
CA GLU A 239 9.11 12.37 -21.64
C GLU A 239 10.42 12.55 -20.86
N MET A 240 10.76 11.64 -19.94
CA MET A 240 12.00 11.72 -19.17
C MET A 240 13.19 11.24 -19.98
N LYS A 241 14.32 11.95 -19.86
CA LYS A 241 15.58 11.51 -20.49
C LYS A 241 16.15 10.34 -19.70
N ILE A 242 16.33 9.22 -20.38
CA ILE A 242 16.99 8.03 -19.84
C ILE A 242 18.36 7.84 -20.51
N GLU A 243 19.36 7.45 -19.75
CA GLU A 243 20.63 7.02 -20.35
C GLU A 243 20.40 5.66 -21.02
N LYS A 244 20.79 5.52 -22.30
CA LYS A 244 20.76 4.22 -22.98
C LYS A 244 21.77 3.32 -22.28
N ASP A 245 21.30 2.28 -21.58
CA ASP A 245 22.18 1.37 -20.87
C ASP A 245 23.17 0.70 -21.82
N LYS A 246 24.44 0.69 -21.41
CA LYS A 246 25.38 -0.39 -21.74
C LYS A 246 24.89 -1.60 -20.95
N GLU A 247 24.36 -2.59 -21.65
CA GLU A 247 24.01 -3.95 -21.20
C GLU A 247 24.42 -4.26 -19.74
N VAL A 248 23.55 -3.91 -18.78
CA VAL A 248 23.81 -4.21 -17.36
C VAL A 248 23.60 -5.71 -17.19
N LYS A 249 24.64 -6.40 -16.71
CA LYS A 249 24.61 -7.84 -16.38
C LYS A 249 23.32 -8.17 -15.63
N ASN A 250 22.61 -9.18 -16.11
CA ASN A 250 21.38 -9.70 -15.52
C ASN A 250 21.65 -10.12 -14.06
N ARG A 251 21.23 -9.31 -13.08
CA ARG A 251 21.42 -9.58 -11.63
C ARG A 251 20.07 -9.93 -11.00
N GLU A 252 20.00 -11.07 -10.32
CA GLU A 252 18.76 -11.66 -9.80
C GLU A 252 18.08 -10.75 -8.76
N GLY A 253 16.88 -10.26 -9.08
CA GLY A 253 16.06 -9.42 -8.19
C GLY A 253 16.57 -7.98 -8.02
N ILE A 254 17.29 -7.43 -9.00
CA ILE A 254 17.64 -6.01 -9.10
C ILE A 254 17.27 -5.49 -10.50
N ILE A 255 16.65 -4.31 -10.56
CA ILE A 255 16.41 -3.54 -11.79
C ILE A 255 16.99 -2.14 -11.58
N THR A 256 17.65 -1.57 -12.59
CA THR A 256 18.32 -0.27 -12.43
C THR A 256 18.24 0.53 -13.72
N LYS A 257 17.96 1.83 -13.59
CA LYS A 257 18.00 2.79 -14.70
C LYS A 257 18.57 4.12 -14.27
N LYS A 258 19.32 4.75 -15.16
CA LYS A 258 19.73 6.16 -15.01
C LYS A 258 18.75 7.08 -15.73
N VAL A 259 18.18 8.02 -14.98
CA VAL A 259 17.14 8.93 -15.44
C VAL A 259 17.57 10.36 -15.08
N ARG A 260 17.33 11.31 -15.98
CA ARG A 260 17.55 12.73 -15.69
C ARG A 260 16.36 13.29 -14.92
N ILE A 261 16.64 13.78 -13.71
CA ILE A 261 15.67 14.38 -12.79
C ILE A 261 16.19 15.79 -12.50
N GLY A 262 15.47 16.81 -12.96
CA GLY A 262 15.95 18.19 -12.99
C GLY A 262 17.22 18.33 -13.83
N GLU A 263 18.26 18.91 -13.25
CA GLU A 263 19.56 19.11 -13.91
C GLU A 263 20.54 17.95 -13.70
N GLU A 264 20.19 16.98 -12.86
CA GLU A 264 21.06 15.88 -12.44
C GLU A 264 20.67 14.53 -13.04
N TRP A 265 21.65 13.62 -13.11
CA TRP A 265 21.44 12.23 -13.49
C TRP A 265 21.34 11.36 -12.25
N TRP A 266 20.17 10.72 -12.08
CA TRP A 266 19.87 9.86 -10.95
C TRP A 266 19.91 8.39 -11.37
N ARG A 267 20.60 7.55 -10.59
CA ARG A 267 20.57 6.08 -10.73
C ARG A 267 19.45 5.52 -9.85
N ILE A 268 18.34 5.15 -10.47
CA ILE A 268 17.20 4.53 -9.78
C ILE A 268 17.43 3.03 -9.70
N VAL A 269 17.42 2.48 -8.49
CA VAL A 269 17.63 1.06 -8.24
C VAL A 269 16.41 0.47 -7.55
N GLY A 270 15.73 -0.45 -8.23
CA GLY A 270 14.74 -1.33 -7.63
C GLY A 270 15.41 -2.62 -7.17
N ALA A 271 15.36 -2.93 -5.88
CA ALA A 271 15.91 -4.18 -5.35
C ALA A 271 14.84 -4.96 -4.58
N TYR A 272 14.74 -6.26 -4.87
CA TYR A 272 13.93 -7.19 -4.10
C TYR A 272 14.84 -8.04 -3.19
N VAL A 273 14.73 -7.88 -1.87
CA VAL A 273 15.66 -8.49 -0.90
C VAL A 273 15.02 -9.66 -0.18
N ASN A 274 15.46 -10.88 -0.51
CA ASN A 274 15.00 -12.10 0.15
C ASN A 274 16.06 -12.61 1.15
N ASN A 275 16.11 -11.99 2.33
CA ASN A 275 17.04 -12.31 3.45
C ASN A 275 18.55 -12.16 3.17
N ASN A 276 18.97 -11.35 2.18
CA ASN A 276 20.39 -11.12 1.88
C ASN A 276 20.67 -9.66 1.50
N LEU A 277 20.40 -8.74 2.43
CA LEU A 277 20.49 -7.29 2.20
C LEU A 277 21.94 -6.83 1.99
N GLU A 278 22.88 -7.32 2.80
CA GLU A 278 24.28 -6.90 2.78
C GLU A 278 24.97 -7.24 1.46
N LYS A 279 24.83 -8.49 0.99
CA LYS A 279 25.39 -8.91 -0.30
C LYS A 279 24.85 -8.08 -1.47
N LYS A 280 23.55 -7.77 -1.47
CA LYS A 280 22.94 -6.92 -2.51
C LYS A 280 23.40 -5.47 -2.44
N LEU A 281 23.68 -4.95 -1.25
CA LEU A 281 24.22 -3.60 -1.08
C LEU A 281 25.68 -3.49 -1.52
N GLU A 282 26.51 -4.50 -1.27
CA GLU A 282 27.89 -4.56 -1.78
C GLU A 282 27.90 -4.58 -3.32
N GLU A 283 27.03 -5.38 -3.94
CA GLU A 283 26.90 -5.45 -5.40
C GLU A 283 26.48 -4.12 -6.04
N LEU A 284 25.83 -3.21 -5.30
CA LEU A 284 25.39 -1.90 -5.80
C LEU A 284 26.46 -0.80 -5.71
N ARG A 285 27.60 -1.06 -5.06
CA ARG A 285 28.70 -0.10 -4.90
C ARG A 285 29.64 0.00 -6.11
N GLU A 286 29.47 -0.86 -7.11
CA GLU A 286 30.07 -0.74 -8.45
C GLU A 286 29.25 0.17 -9.38
#